data_AF-A0A7C7RXR4-F1
#
_entry.id   AF-A0A7C7RXR4-F1
#
_cell.length_a   1.000
_cell.length_b   1.000
_cell.length_c   1.000
_cell.angle_alpha   90.00
_cell.angle_beta   90.00
_cell.angle_gamma   90.00
#
_symmetry.space_group_name_H-M   'P 1'
#
loop_
_entity.id
_entity.type
_entity.pdbx_description
1 polymer ?
#
loop_
_entity_poly.entity_id
_entity_poly.type
_entity_poly.pdbx_seq_one_letter_code
_entity_poly.pdbx_strand_id
1 'polypeptide(L)'
;EEDVHVGPSDYVPWLTDRKWCHIRMEGRTFGDLPLNVELKLEVWDSPNSAGVVIDAVRCAKLALDRGLKGALIGPSAYFMKSPPVQYPDDQARDMVEEFLRG
;
A
#
# COMPACT_ATOMS: atom_id res chain seq x y z
N GLU A 1 18.54 -13.25 0.80
CA GLU A 1 19.26 -12.00 0.51
C GLU A 1 20.05 -12.07 -0.80
N GLU A 2 20.41 -13.25 -1.32
CA GLU A 2 21.18 -13.34 -2.57
C GLU A 2 20.35 -13.08 -3.85
N ASP A 3 19.05 -13.40 -3.85
CA ASP A 3 18.21 -13.29 -5.06
C ASP A 3 17.29 -12.04 -5.09
N VAL A 4 17.05 -11.41 -3.94
CA VAL A 4 16.11 -10.29 -3.80
C VAL A 4 16.72 -9.22 -2.92
N HIS A 5 16.83 -7.99 -3.46
CA HIS A 5 17.29 -6.81 -2.76
C HIS A 5 16.19 -5.74 -2.74
N VAL A 6 15.83 -5.28 -1.54
CA VAL A 6 14.85 -4.21 -1.34
C VAL A 6 15.26 -3.36 -0.14
N GLY A 7 15.22 -2.05 -0.29
CA GLY A 7 15.56 -1.12 0.78
C GLY A 7 15.72 0.30 0.27
N PRO A 8 15.87 1.28 1.19
CA PRO A 8 16.29 2.61 0.81
C PRO A 8 17.73 2.56 0.26
N SER A 9 17.93 3.06 -0.96
CA SER A 9 19.25 3.06 -1.59
C SER A 9 20.10 4.26 -1.16
N ASP A 10 19.60 5.49 -1.37
CA ASP A 10 20.33 6.72 -1.09
C ASP A 10 19.39 7.89 -0.79
N TYR A 11 19.92 8.90 -0.11
CA TYR A 11 19.24 10.19 0.09
C TYR A 11 19.77 11.24 -0.90
N VAL A 12 18.88 11.79 -1.72
CA VAL A 12 19.21 12.76 -2.76
C VAL A 12 18.47 14.08 -2.48
N PRO A 13 19.16 15.14 -1.99
CA PRO A 13 18.50 16.33 -1.43
C PRO A 13 17.52 17.06 -2.37
N TRP A 14 17.82 17.10 -3.67
CA TRP A 14 17.01 17.82 -4.65
C TRP A 14 15.75 17.05 -5.09
N LEU A 15 15.60 15.77 -4.69
CA LEU A 15 14.35 15.05 -4.90
C LEU A 15 13.22 15.60 -4.04
N THR A 16 13.53 16.26 -2.92
CA THR A 16 12.58 16.79 -1.94
C THR A 16 11.62 15.70 -1.45
N ASP A 17 10.32 15.77 -1.78
CA ASP A 17 9.30 14.77 -1.42
C ASP A 17 9.10 13.71 -2.52
N ARG A 18 9.81 13.83 -3.65
CA ARG A 18 9.77 12.80 -4.69
C ARG A 18 10.55 11.57 -4.25
N LYS A 19 9.96 10.41 -4.52
CA LYS A 19 10.62 9.11 -4.38
C LYS A 19 10.79 8.49 -5.76
N TRP A 20 12.02 8.08 -6.04
CA TRP A 20 12.36 7.30 -7.22
C TRP A 20 12.62 5.86 -6.80
N CYS A 21 11.98 4.92 -7.48
CA CYS A 21 12.19 3.49 -7.26
C CYS A 21 12.59 2.85 -8.59
N HIS A 22 13.77 2.26 -8.61
CA HIS A 22 14.26 1.46 -9.72
C HIS A 22 14.03 -0.02 -9.39
N ILE A 23 13.27 -0.70 -10.23
CA ILE A 23 12.87 -2.09 -10.05
C ILE A 23 13.39 -2.89 -11.24
N ARG A 24 14.14 -3.95 -10.96
CA ARG A 24 14.58 -4.94 -11.93
C ARG A 24 14.08 -6.31 -11.50
N MET A 25 13.47 -7.04 -12.42
CA MET A 25 13.01 -8.41 -12.21
C MET A 25 13.55 -9.29 -13.34
N GLU A 26 14.10 -10.44 -12.97
CA GLU A 26 14.62 -11.44 -13.90
C GLU A 26 13.84 -12.74 -13.69
N GLY A 27 13.46 -13.37 -14.79
CA GLY A 27 12.68 -14.59 -14.79
C GLY A 27 12.91 -15.44 -16.03
N ARG A 28 12.13 -16.51 -16.16
CA ARG A 28 12.14 -17.41 -17.31
C ARG A 28 10.72 -17.62 -17.81
N THR A 29 10.55 -17.72 -19.12
CA THR A 29 9.28 -18.03 -19.78
C THR A 29 9.24 -19.48 -20.26
N PHE A 30 8.20 -19.82 -21.03
CA PHE A 30 8.11 -21.13 -21.69
C PHE A 30 9.39 -21.47 -22.46
N GLY A 31 9.87 -22.70 -22.28
CA GLY A 31 11.13 -23.15 -22.88
C GLY A 31 12.40 -22.65 -22.17
N ASP A 32 12.27 -22.21 -20.91
CA ASP A 32 13.39 -21.71 -20.07
C ASP A 32 14.09 -20.48 -20.67
N LEU A 33 13.38 -19.72 -21.51
CA LEU A 33 13.91 -18.54 -22.16
C LEU A 33 13.96 -17.37 -21.16
N PRO A 34 15.08 -16.63 -21.07
CA PRO A 34 15.24 -15.54 -20.13
C PRO A 34 14.27 -14.39 -20.42
N LEU A 35 13.73 -13.80 -19.35
CA LEU A 35 12.84 -12.65 -19.37
C LEU A 35 13.36 -11.62 -18.37
N ASN A 36 13.46 -10.38 -18.81
CA ASN A 36 13.90 -9.28 -17.97
C ASN A 36 12.87 -8.15 -18.01
N VAL A 37 12.64 -7.52 -16.87
CA VAL A 37 11.80 -6.33 -16.73
C VAL A 37 12.58 -5.29 -15.94
N GLU A 38 12.69 -4.09 -16.49
CA GLU A 38 13.22 -2.92 -15.79
C GLU A 38 12.19 -1.80 -15.81
N LEU A 39 12.05 -1.14 -14.67
CA LEU A 39 11.02 -0.15 -14.40
C LEU A 39 11.62 0.97 -13.53
N LYS A 40 11.31 2.22 -13.88
CA LYS A 40 11.50 3.37 -13.00
C LYS A 40 10.13 3.91 -12.60
N LEU A 41 9.86 3.96 -11.30
CA LEU A 41 8.67 4.59 -10.72
C LEU A 41 9.07 5.91 -10.08
N GLU A 42 8.45 7.01 -10.51
CA GLU A 42 8.59 8.32 -9.90
C GLU A 42 7.27 8.75 -9.29
N VAL A 43 7.29 9.10 -8.01
CA VAL A 43 6.10 9.55 -7.28
C VAL A 43 6.44 10.69 -6.33
N TRP A 44 5.41 11.40 -5.87
CA TRP A 44 5.48 12.25 -4.68
C TRP A 44 5.02 11.43 -3.47
N ASP A 45 5.90 11.22 -2.49
CA ASP A 45 5.68 10.24 -1.42
C ASP A 45 4.56 10.67 -0.45
N SER A 46 4.55 11.96 -0.05
CA SER A 46 3.55 12.44 0.89
C SER A 46 2.12 12.44 0.29
N PRO A 47 1.88 13.02 -0.90
CA PRO A 47 0.55 13.00 -1.52
C PRO A 47 0.03 11.60 -1.84
N ASN A 48 0.91 10.63 -2.12
CA ASN A 48 0.51 9.24 -2.40
C ASN A 48 -0.29 8.60 -1.25
N SER A 49 -0.04 9.04 -0.01
CA SER A 49 -0.74 8.52 1.18
C SER A 49 -1.90 9.41 1.63
N ALA A 50 -1.94 10.68 1.21
CA ALA A 50 -2.92 11.65 1.68
C ALA A 50 -4.36 11.20 1.40
N GLY A 51 -4.64 10.64 0.22
CA GLY A 51 -5.97 10.11 -0.13
C GLY A 51 -6.40 8.97 0.80
N VAL A 52 -5.50 8.03 1.08
CA VAL A 52 -5.74 6.90 1.99
C VAL A 52 -6.02 7.39 3.41
N VAL A 53 -5.26 8.38 3.88
CA VAL A 53 -5.42 8.96 5.22
C VAL A 53 -6.77 9.69 5.36
N ILE A 54 -7.21 10.41 4.32
CA ILE A 54 -8.52 11.09 4.33
C ILE A 54 -9.64 10.08 4.57
N ASP A 55 -9.64 8.96 3.86
CA ASP A 55 -10.68 7.94 4.01
C ASP A 55 -10.58 7.19 5.33
N ALA A 56 -9.37 6.90 5.82
CA ALA A 56 -9.16 6.31 7.13
C ALA A 56 -9.71 7.19 8.27
N VAL A 57 -9.45 8.51 8.23
CA VAL A 57 -9.98 9.46 9.23
C VAL A 57 -11.51 9.55 9.16
N ARG A 58 -12.09 9.53 7.97
CA ARG A 58 -13.56 9.52 7.80
C ARG A 58 -14.17 8.25 8.39
N CYS A 59 -13.56 7.09 8.18
CA CYS A 59 -14.00 5.83 8.79
C CYS A 59 -13.89 5.85 10.31
N ALA A 60 -12.82 6.42 10.86
CA ALA A 60 -12.65 6.58 12.30
C ALA A 60 -13.74 7.50 12.90
N LYS A 61 -14.07 8.60 12.21
CA LYS A 61 -15.16 9.50 12.63
C LYS A 61 -16.52 8.80 12.60
N LEU A 62 -16.79 8.03 11.55
CA LEU A 62 -18.03 7.25 11.43
C LEU A 62 -18.15 6.19 12.54
N ALA A 63 -17.06 5.52 12.87
CA ALA A 63 -17.01 4.58 13.98
C ALA A 63 -17.30 5.26 15.33
N LEU A 64 -16.72 6.45 15.55
CA LEU A 64 -16.98 7.25 16.74
C LEU A 64 -18.47 7.61 16.84
N ASP A 65 -19.09 8.02 15.73
CA ASP A 65 -20.52 8.37 15.68
C ASP A 65 -21.43 7.17 15.95
N ARG A 66 -20.98 5.97 15.59
CA ARG A 66 -21.67 4.70 15.89
C ARG A 66 -21.34 4.14 17.28
N GLY A 67 -20.51 4.82 18.07
CA GLY A 67 -20.08 4.35 19.40
C GLY A 67 -19.20 3.09 19.38
N LEU A 68 -18.61 2.76 18.23
CA LEU A 68 -17.73 1.60 18.09
C LEU A 68 -16.38 1.84 18.79
N LYS A 69 -15.77 0.76 19.27
CA LYS A 69 -14.48 0.78 19.98
C LYS A 69 -13.57 -0.30 19.41
N GLY A 70 -12.27 -0.11 19.60
CA GLY A 70 -11.26 -1.03 19.09
C GLY A 70 -10.91 -0.77 17.63
N ALA A 71 -10.16 -1.71 17.04
CA ALA A 71 -9.72 -1.58 15.66
C ALA A 71 -10.87 -1.84 14.67
N LEU A 72 -10.98 -0.99 13.65
CA LEU A 72 -11.91 -1.18 12.54
C LEU A 72 -11.30 -2.19 11.57
N ILE A 73 -11.62 -3.48 11.71
CA ILE A 73 -10.91 -4.55 10.98
C ILE A 73 -10.91 -4.33 9.46
N GLY A 74 -12.07 -4.09 8.84
CA GLY A 74 -12.17 -3.83 7.39
C GLY A 74 -11.35 -2.61 6.94
N PRO A 75 -11.63 -1.39 7.46
CA PRO A 75 -10.84 -0.20 7.16
C PRO A 75 -9.34 -0.34 7.44
N SER A 76 -8.96 -1.02 8.53
CA SER A 76 -7.55 -1.22 8.86
C SER A 76 -6.87 -2.12 7.83
N ALA A 77 -7.53 -3.23 7.45
CA ALA A 77 -7.03 -4.17 6.46
C ALA A 77 -6.83 -3.53 5.08
N TYR A 78 -7.67 -2.57 4.70
CA TYR A 78 -7.58 -1.93 3.38
C TYR A 78 -6.62 -0.72 3.35
N PHE A 79 -6.52 0.04 4.44
CA PHE A 79 -5.74 1.30 4.45
C PHE A 79 -4.33 1.17 5.03
N MET A 80 -4.04 0.11 5.79
CA MET A 80 -2.77 -0.03 6.52
C MET A 80 -1.96 -1.22 6.03
N LYS A 81 -0.64 -1.05 5.93
CA LYS A 81 0.29 -2.13 5.56
C LYS A 81 0.40 -3.24 6.61
N SER A 82 0.11 -2.92 7.87
CA SER A 82 0.21 -3.83 9.02
C SER A 82 -1.10 -3.82 9.82
N PRO A 83 -2.19 -4.36 9.27
CA PRO A 83 -3.47 -4.41 9.96
C PRO A 83 -3.45 -5.48 11.09
N PRO A 84 -4.39 -5.40 12.05
CA PRO A 84 -4.54 -6.43 13.09
C PRO A 84 -4.86 -7.82 12.52
N VAL A 85 -5.59 -7.88 11.40
CA VAL A 85 -5.92 -9.10 10.67
C VAL A 85 -5.68 -8.83 9.19
N GLN A 86 -4.90 -9.71 8.55
CA GLN A 86 -4.56 -9.60 7.12
C GLN A 86 -5.70 -10.14 6.26
N TYR A 87 -6.06 -9.39 5.23
CA TYR A 87 -7.02 -9.80 4.20
C TYR A 87 -6.47 -9.43 2.82
N PRO A 88 -6.86 -10.16 1.76
CA PRO A 88 -6.67 -9.70 0.39
C PRO A 88 -7.30 -8.32 0.16
N ASP A 89 -6.65 -7.47 -0.65
CA ASP A 89 -7.06 -6.07 -0.84
C ASP A 89 -8.49 -5.93 -1.39
N ASP A 90 -8.91 -6.83 -2.28
CA ASP A 90 -10.27 -6.87 -2.84
C ASP A 90 -11.32 -7.18 -1.77
N GLN A 91 -11.06 -8.20 -0.94
CA GLN A 91 -11.91 -8.52 0.20
C GLN A 91 -11.93 -7.38 1.22
N ALA A 92 -10.77 -6.79 1.55
CA ALA A 92 -10.67 -5.69 2.49
C ALA A 92 -11.45 -4.45 2.00
N ARG A 93 -11.44 -4.20 0.68
CA ARG A 93 -12.26 -3.16 0.05
C ARG A 93 -13.75 -3.40 0.25
N ASP A 94 -14.23 -4.62 -0.01
CA ASP A 94 -15.64 -4.97 0.18
C ASP A 94 -16.06 -4.79 1.64
N MET A 95 -15.20 -5.15 2.60
CA MET A 95 -15.43 -4.92 4.03
C MET A 95 -15.51 -3.43 4.39
N VAL A 96 -14.77 -2.55 3.69
CA VAL A 96 -14.93 -1.10 3.84
C VAL A 96 -16.28 -0.64 3.31
N GLU A 97 -16.71 -1.10 2.14
CA GLU A 97 -18.01 -0.76 1.57
C GLU A 97 -19.17 -1.23 2.47
N GLU A 98 -19.08 -2.42 3.04
CA GLU A 98 -20.01 -2.92 4.05
C GLU A 98 -20.02 -2.04 5.29
N PHE A 99 -18.83 -1.70 5.82
CA PHE A 99 -18.71 -0.78 6.95
C PHE A 99 -19.37 0.57 6.66
N LEU A 100 -19.23 1.12 5.45
CA LEU A 100 -19.83 2.40 5.10
C LEU A 100 -21.37 2.35 5.05
N ARG A 101 -21.96 1.21 4.65
CA ARG A 101 -23.43 1.02 4.58
C ARG A 101 -24.10 0.97 5.97
N GLY A 102 -23.34 0.66 7.02
CA GLY A 102 -23.82 0.58 8.41
C GLY A 102 -24.51 -0.73 8.72
#